data_AF-A0AAD6ZWN9-F1
#
_entry.id   AF-A0AAD6ZWN9-F1
#
_cell.length_a   1.000
_cell.length_b   1.000
_cell.length_c   1.000
_cell.angle_alpha   90.00
_cell.angle_beta   90.00
_cell.angle_gamma   90.00
#
_symmetry.space_group_name_H-M   'P 1'
#
loop_
_entity.id
_entity.type
_entity.pdbx_description
1 polymer ?
#
loop_
_entity_poly.entity_id
_entity_poly.type
_entity_poly.pdbx_seq_one_letter_code
_entity_poly.pdbx_strand_id
1 'polypeptide(L)'
;MGLTLWLVPSAADSERLKKIMAPPESYLTSQTSYPKFEPHITLALIPEPSPSLDAIVSSIPDAQSALPVAFDTVQVGDHYFRSVYVAVHPNPALLELHRHVHEKLGIAPKTPKYPHISLCYINDDDAASGERDKYFQALEKSGKIRKDGSNVSLNCGKPGEEDWLSGFDSSEIWLARCEGPVETWTVVKKIALPPL
;
A
#
# COMPACT_ATOMS: atom_id res chain seq x y z
N MET A 1 11.58 9.71 8.02
CA MET A 1 11.49 8.31 7.55
C MET A 1 12.61 8.11 6.56
N GLY A 2 13.35 7.00 6.61
CA GLY A 2 14.51 6.75 5.75
C GLY A 2 14.14 6.01 4.47
N LEU A 3 14.81 4.88 4.22
CA LEU A 3 14.54 4.01 3.08
C LEU A 3 13.43 2.98 3.41
N THR A 4 12.66 2.58 2.40
CA THR A 4 11.63 1.56 2.52
C THR A 4 11.61 0.63 1.31
N LEU A 5 11.23 -0.63 1.52
CA LEU A 5 10.96 -1.58 0.45
C LEU A 5 9.46 -1.76 0.28
N TRP A 6 8.99 -1.64 -0.96
CA TRP A 6 7.59 -1.70 -1.34
C TRP A 6 7.36 -2.83 -2.34
N LEU A 7 6.40 -3.72 -2.08
CA LEU A 7 5.86 -4.63 -3.09
C LEU A 7 4.78 -3.89 -3.88
N VAL A 8 4.92 -3.81 -5.19
CA VAL A 8 4.11 -2.94 -6.05
C VAL A 8 3.27 -3.77 -7.03
N PRO A 9 1.98 -3.43 -7.22
CA PRO A 9 1.14 -4.07 -8.24
C PRO A 9 1.67 -3.88 -9.66
N SER A 10 1.13 -4.68 -10.59
CA SER A 10 1.26 -4.41 -12.03
C SER A 10 0.93 -2.94 -12.37
N ALA A 11 1.50 -2.41 -13.45
CA ALA A 11 1.17 -1.05 -13.89
C ALA A 11 -0.33 -0.87 -14.14
N ALA A 12 -1.00 -1.89 -14.70
CA ALA A 12 -2.44 -1.86 -14.94
C ALA A 12 -3.25 -1.80 -13.62
N ASP A 13 -2.92 -2.64 -12.64
CA ASP A 13 -3.63 -2.65 -11.36
C ASP A 13 -3.27 -1.44 -10.49
N SER A 14 -2.06 -0.90 -10.62
CA SER A 14 -1.67 0.35 -9.97
C SER A 14 -2.53 1.51 -10.45
N GLU A 15 -2.76 1.63 -11.76
CA GLU A 15 -3.64 2.66 -12.31
C GLU A 15 -5.12 2.45 -11.91
N ARG A 16 -5.57 1.20 -11.75
CA ARG A 16 -6.90 0.91 -11.21
C ARG A 16 -7.00 1.35 -9.74
N LEU A 17 -6.04 0.96 -8.90
CA LEU A 17 -6.01 1.32 -7.49
C LEU A 17 -5.92 2.85 -7.28
N LYS A 18 -5.12 3.56 -8.07
CA LYS A 18 -5.03 5.02 -8.01
C LYS A 18 -6.39 5.72 -8.18
N LYS A 19 -7.31 5.16 -8.98
CA LYS A 19 -8.65 5.74 -9.17
C LYS A 19 -9.50 5.68 -7.91
N ILE A 20 -9.38 4.63 -7.09
CA ILE A 20 -10.09 4.54 -5.80
C ILE A 20 -9.34 5.28 -4.68
N MET A 21 -8.00 5.34 -4.75
CA MET A 21 -7.17 6.12 -3.81
C MET A 21 -7.38 7.64 -3.97
N ALA A 22 -7.74 8.11 -5.17
CA ALA A 22 -8.08 9.50 -5.40
C ALA A 22 -9.32 9.88 -4.56
N PRO A 23 -9.21 10.83 -3.63
CA PRO A 23 -10.36 11.27 -2.87
C PRO A 23 -11.38 11.96 -3.80
N PRO A 24 -12.67 11.90 -3.50
CA PRO A 24 -13.65 12.73 -4.20
C PRO A 24 -13.28 14.22 -4.06
N GLU A 25 -13.54 15.03 -5.11
CA GLU A 25 -13.11 16.44 -5.16
C GLU A 25 -13.57 17.26 -3.95
N SER A 26 -14.71 16.90 -3.35
CA SER A 26 -15.24 17.52 -2.14
C SER A 26 -14.33 17.42 -0.91
N TYR A 27 -13.38 16.48 -0.89
CA TYR A 27 -12.45 16.23 0.22
C TYR A 27 -11.08 16.91 0.04
N LEU A 28 -10.83 17.53 -1.12
CA LEU A 28 -9.54 18.15 -1.46
C LEU A 28 -9.31 19.53 -0.79
N THR A 29 -10.14 19.91 0.19
CA THR A 29 -10.00 21.20 0.88
C THR A 29 -8.86 21.20 1.91
N SER A 30 -8.39 20.02 2.32
CA SER A 30 -7.25 19.87 3.23
C SER A 30 -5.93 19.83 2.47
N GLN A 31 -4.98 20.69 2.85
CA GLN A 31 -3.66 20.75 2.21
C GLN A 31 -2.70 19.64 2.65
N THR A 32 -2.99 18.94 3.76
CA THR A 32 -2.09 17.96 4.38
C THR A 32 -2.68 16.55 4.47
N SER A 33 -3.97 16.41 4.17
CA SER A 33 -4.63 15.14 3.92
C SER A 33 -4.65 14.81 2.43
N TYR A 34 -4.81 13.53 2.14
CA TYR A 34 -4.88 12.98 0.78
C TYR A 34 -3.67 13.29 -0.12
N PRO A 35 -2.43 13.18 0.37
CA PRO A 35 -1.28 13.20 -0.54
C PRO A 35 -1.40 12.08 -1.57
N LYS A 36 -0.91 12.34 -2.78
CA LYS A 36 -0.84 11.30 -3.81
C LYS A 36 0.38 10.42 -3.56
N PHE A 37 0.20 9.10 -3.63
CA PHE A 37 1.26 8.12 -3.53
C PHE A 37 0.94 6.90 -4.39
N GLU A 38 1.94 6.05 -4.59
CA GLU A 38 1.84 4.83 -5.39
C GLU A 38 1.26 3.69 -4.55
N PRO A 39 0.32 2.87 -5.05
CA PRO A 39 -0.19 1.73 -4.30
C PRO A 39 0.91 0.72 -4.02
N HIS A 40 1.09 0.34 -2.76
CA HIS A 40 2.12 -0.60 -2.36
C HIS A 40 1.77 -1.34 -1.07
N ILE A 41 2.40 -2.49 -0.87
CA ILE A 41 2.53 -3.13 0.44
C ILE A 41 3.94 -2.84 0.96
N THR A 42 4.06 -2.22 2.14
CA THR A 42 5.39 -1.99 2.75
C THR A 42 5.99 -3.31 3.22
N LEU A 43 7.05 -3.77 2.57
CA LEU A 43 7.81 -4.95 2.97
C LEU A 43 8.70 -4.65 4.17
N ALA A 44 9.48 -3.58 4.15
CA ALA A 44 10.38 -3.23 5.24
C ALA A 44 10.55 -1.72 5.39
N LEU A 45 10.65 -1.25 6.63
CA LEU A 45 11.11 0.09 6.96
C LEU A 45 12.57 -0.01 7.42
N ILE A 46 13.48 0.66 6.73
CA ILE A 46 14.91 0.55 6.97
C ILE A 46 15.30 1.69 7.94
N PRO A 47 15.81 1.37 9.14
CA PRO A 47 16.19 2.37 10.12
C PRO A 47 17.44 3.14 9.68
N GLU A 48 17.62 4.34 10.22
CA GLU A 48 18.89 5.07 10.11
C GLU A 48 19.85 4.70 11.27
N PRO A 49 21.17 4.61 11.02
CA PRO A 49 21.83 4.72 9.72
C PRO A 49 21.49 3.51 8.83
N SER A 50 21.10 3.79 7.59
CA SER A 50 20.71 2.75 6.64
C SER A 50 21.91 1.94 6.14
N PRO A 51 21.74 0.62 5.87
CA PRO A 51 22.71 -0.16 5.12
C PRO A 51 22.94 0.43 3.71
N SER A 52 24.00 0.00 3.02
CA SER A 52 24.21 0.41 1.63
C SER A 52 23.03 0.01 0.74
N LEU A 53 22.80 0.75 -0.34
CA LEU A 53 21.75 0.43 -1.31
C LEU A 53 21.90 -1.00 -1.86
N ASP A 54 23.14 -1.44 -2.09
CA ASP A 54 23.43 -2.80 -2.56
C ASP A 54 23.07 -3.86 -1.52
N ALA A 55 23.33 -3.62 -0.24
CA ALA A 55 22.90 -4.52 0.83
C ALA A 55 21.38 -4.61 0.92
N ILE A 56 20.69 -3.49 0.71
CA ILE A 56 19.22 -3.44 0.69
C ILE A 56 18.66 -4.23 -0.49
N VAL A 57 19.20 -4.02 -1.69
CA VAL A 57 18.76 -4.75 -2.88
C VAL A 57 19.06 -6.24 -2.73
N SER A 58 20.23 -6.60 -2.21
CA SER A 58 20.63 -8.01 -1.98
C SER A 58 19.85 -8.70 -0.85
N SER A 59 19.01 -7.96 -0.12
CA SER A 59 18.08 -8.54 0.85
C SER A 59 16.86 -9.19 0.18
N ILE A 60 16.62 -8.90 -1.10
CA ILE A 60 15.56 -9.51 -1.90
C ILE A 60 16.12 -10.79 -2.52
N PRO A 61 15.43 -11.95 -2.42
CA PRO A 61 15.89 -13.18 -3.05
C PRO A 61 16.02 -13.03 -4.58
N ASP A 62 17.13 -13.47 -5.17
CA ASP A 62 17.33 -13.42 -6.63
C ASP A 62 16.26 -14.20 -7.41
N ALA A 63 15.72 -15.25 -6.80
CA ALA A 63 14.66 -16.09 -7.37
C ALA A 63 13.23 -15.60 -7.05
N GLN A 64 13.08 -14.39 -6.47
CA GLN A 64 11.77 -13.85 -6.13
C GLN A 64 10.96 -13.56 -7.40
N SER A 65 9.87 -14.31 -7.60
CA SER A 65 8.87 -14.06 -8.65
C SER A 65 7.75 -13.14 -8.14
N ALA A 66 6.85 -12.77 -9.05
CA ALA A 66 5.59 -12.12 -8.73
C ALA A 66 4.83 -12.91 -7.65
N LEU A 67 4.05 -12.20 -6.83
CA LEU A 67 3.24 -12.78 -5.76
C LEU A 67 1.77 -12.42 -6.00
N PRO A 68 0.86 -13.41 -5.91
CA PRO A 68 -0.56 -13.12 -5.93
C PRO A 68 -0.98 -12.53 -4.59
N VAL A 69 -1.70 -11.41 -4.65
CA VAL A 69 -2.24 -10.70 -3.50
C VAL A 69 -3.75 -10.73 -3.57
N ALA A 70 -4.40 -11.13 -2.48
CA ALA A 70 -5.85 -11.11 -2.33
C ALA A 70 -6.26 -10.13 -1.24
N PHE A 71 -7.30 -9.34 -1.51
CA PHE A 71 -7.86 -8.40 -0.54
C PHE A 71 -8.77 -9.12 0.45
N ASP A 72 -8.58 -8.80 1.73
CA ASP A 72 -9.38 -9.34 2.83
C ASP A 72 -10.49 -8.36 3.18
N THR A 73 -10.13 -7.24 3.81
CA THR A 73 -11.10 -6.28 4.36
C THR A 73 -10.62 -4.84 4.17
N VAL A 74 -11.53 -3.90 3.97
CA VAL A 74 -11.23 -2.47 4.09
C VAL A 74 -11.39 -2.06 5.55
N GLN A 75 -10.39 -1.39 6.11
CA GLN A 75 -10.35 -0.99 7.52
C GLN A 75 -10.06 0.50 7.67
N VAL A 76 -10.64 1.09 8.71
CA VAL A 76 -10.33 2.44 9.19
C VAL A 76 -9.29 2.30 10.29
N GLY A 77 -8.16 2.99 10.13
CA GLY A 77 -7.08 2.97 11.11
C GLY A 77 -6.97 4.26 11.92
N ASP A 78 -6.07 4.20 12.90
CA ASP A 78 -5.84 5.24 13.91
C ASP A 78 -4.59 6.08 13.63
N HIS A 79 -3.85 5.81 12.56
CA HIS A 79 -2.55 6.41 12.27
C HIS A 79 -2.52 7.00 10.85
N TYR A 80 -1.82 8.12 10.67
CA TYR A 80 -1.71 8.84 9.38
C TYR A 80 -1.45 7.94 8.16
N PHE A 81 -0.37 7.14 8.19
CA PHE A 81 -0.02 6.21 7.11
C PHE A 81 -0.94 4.98 6.96
N ARG A 82 -2.00 4.89 7.76
CA ARG A 82 -2.98 3.80 7.76
C ARG A 82 -4.38 4.35 8.02
N SER A 83 -4.72 5.51 7.47
CA SER A 83 -6.02 6.15 7.72
C SER A 83 -7.19 5.29 7.25
N VAL A 84 -7.18 4.91 5.98
CA VAL A 84 -8.06 3.88 5.43
C VAL A 84 -7.21 2.99 4.53
N TYR A 85 -7.30 1.68 4.73
CA TYR A 85 -6.45 0.70 4.05
C TYR A 85 -7.20 -0.59 3.76
N VAL A 86 -6.69 -1.35 2.81
CA VAL A 86 -7.14 -2.70 2.48
C VAL A 86 -6.18 -3.67 3.17
N ALA A 87 -6.68 -4.39 4.17
CA ALA A 87 -5.98 -5.55 4.69
C ALA A 87 -5.88 -6.61 3.60
N VAL A 88 -4.73 -7.27 3.55
CA VAL A 88 -4.43 -8.31 2.57
C VAL A 88 -4.39 -9.65 3.28
N HIS A 89 -4.84 -10.70 2.60
CA HIS A 89 -4.69 -12.05 3.11
C HIS A 89 -3.22 -12.40 3.29
N PRO A 90 -2.80 -12.86 4.48
CA PRO A 90 -1.44 -13.30 4.69
C PRO A 90 -1.18 -14.57 3.87
N ASN A 91 -0.50 -14.43 2.74
CA ASN A 91 -0.08 -15.56 1.91
C ASN A 91 1.31 -16.05 2.38
N PRO A 92 1.60 -17.37 2.38
CA PRO A 92 2.88 -17.89 2.88
C PRO A 92 4.12 -17.33 2.18
N ALA A 93 4.08 -17.13 0.87
CA ALA A 93 5.20 -16.58 0.09
C ALA A 93 5.45 -15.09 0.39
N LEU A 94 4.39 -14.30 0.62
CA LEU A 94 4.49 -12.90 1.03
C LEU A 94 5.05 -12.77 2.45
N LEU A 95 4.59 -13.61 3.37
CA LEU A 95 5.12 -13.68 4.74
C LEU A 95 6.59 -14.09 4.74
N GLU A 96 6.96 -15.05 3.89
CA GLU A 96 8.35 -15.51 3.75
C GLU A 96 9.26 -14.43 3.16
N LEU A 97 8.82 -13.71 2.12
CA LEU A 97 9.56 -12.57 1.58
C LEU A 97 9.77 -11.49 2.65
N HIS A 98 8.73 -11.14 3.40
CA HIS A 98 8.81 -10.19 4.52
C HIS A 98 9.83 -10.63 5.56
N ARG A 99 9.74 -11.88 6.03
CA ARG A 99 10.67 -12.47 7.00
C ARG A 99 12.11 -12.45 6.46
N HIS A 100 12.31 -12.91 5.23
CA HIS A 100 13.61 -13.01 4.59
C HIS A 100 14.31 -11.66 4.48
N VAL A 101 13.61 -10.63 3.99
CA VAL A 101 14.14 -9.27 3.85
C VAL A 101 14.60 -8.74 5.21
N HIS A 102 13.79 -8.92 6.26
CA HIS A 102 14.14 -8.46 7.61
C HIS A 102 15.36 -9.20 8.18
N GLU A 103 15.44 -10.51 7.99
CA GLU A 103 16.59 -11.31 8.43
C GLU A 103 17.88 -10.92 7.71
N LYS A 104 17.82 -10.74 6.39
CA LYS A 104 18.98 -10.31 5.58
C LYS A 104 19.48 -8.92 5.95
N LEU A 105 18.56 -8.03 6.31
CA LEU A 105 18.88 -6.68 6.76
C LEU A 105 19.27 -6.62 8.24
N GLY A 106 19.09 -7.71 9.01
CA GLY A 106 19.36 -7.73 10.44
C GLY A 106 18.42 -6.82 11.25
N ILE A 107 17.20 -6.58 10.78
CA ILE A 107 16.22 -5.71 11.42
C ILE A 107 15.00 -6.50 11.90
N ALA A 108 14.34 -6.01 12.95
CA ALA A 108 13.14 -6.67 13.46
C ALA A 108 11.95 -6.51 12.48
N PRO A 109 11.14 -7.56 12.24
CA PRO A 109 9.96 -7.54 11.36
C PRO A 109 8.79 -6.72 11.95
N LYS A 110 9.00 -5.42 12.15
CA LYS A 110 8.03 -4.50 12.75
C LYS A 110 7.31 -3.69 11.66
N THR A 111 6.42 -4.36 10.93
CA THR A 111 5.47 -3.68 10.02
C THR A 111 4.07 -3.75 10.64
N PRO A 112 3.54 -2.65 11.22
CA PRO A 112 2.23 -2.66 11.86
C PRO A 112 1.12 -3.01 10.88
N LYS A 113 0.16 -3.85 11.31
CA LYS A 113 -1.01 -4.27 10.50
C LYS A 113 -0.62 -4.88 9.15
N TYR A 114 0.52 -5.56 9.08
CA TYR A 114 0.99 -6.19 7.85
C TYR A 114 0.23 -7.51 7.55
N PRO A 115 -0.08 -7.82 6.27
CA PRO A 115 0.08 -6.98 5.08
C PRO A 115 -1.15 -6.09 4.81
N HIS A 116 -0.92 -4.89 4.26
CA HIS A 116 -2.00 -3.98 3.82
C HIS A 116 -1.54 -3.06 2.67
N ILE A 117 -2.51 -2.48 1.97
CA ILE A 117 -2.33 -1.33 1.07
C ILE A 117 -3.14 -0.16 1.60
N SER A 118 -2.49 0.98 1.80
CA SER A 118 -3.18 2.20 2.17
C SER A 118 -3.94 2.79 0.99
N LEU A 119 -5.19 3.19 1.20
CA LEU A 119 -6.03 3.86 0.21
C LEU A 119 -5.87 5.38 0.28
N CYS A 120 -5.73 5.92 1.50
CA CYS A 120 -5.51 7.34 1.73
C CYS A 120 -4.71 7.59 3.01
N TYR A 121 -4.10 8.77 3.10
CA TYR A 121 -3.54 9.32 4.33
C TYR A 121 -4.31 10.57 4.72
N ILE A 122 -4.67 10.67 5.99
CA ILE A 122 -5.51 11.74 6.53
C ILE A 122 -4.83 12.21 7.81
N ASN A 123 -4.51 13.51 7.85
CA ASN A 123 -3.84 14.16 8.98
C ASN A 123 -4.66 13.97 10.28
N ASP A 124 -4.02 14.17 11.43
CA ASP A 124 -4.67 13.87 12.70
C ASP A 124 -5.76 14.90 13.08
N ASP A 125 -5.69 16.14 12.58
CA ASP A 125 -6.71 17.18 12.83
C ASP A 125 -8.04 16.88 12.11
N ASP A 126 -7.96 16.50 10.84
CA ASP A 126 -9.08 16.05 10.02
C ASP A 126 -9.61 14.71 10.55
N ALA A 127 -8.71 13.80 10.94
CA ALA A 127 -9.09 12.53 11.55
C ALA A 127 -9.88 12.74 12.85
N ALA A 128 -9.47 13.68 13.71
CA ALA A 128 -10.22 14.05 14.91
C ALA A 128 -11.62 14.61 14.60
N SER A 129 -11.81 15.16 13.39
CA SER A 129 -13.09 15.62 12.85
C SER A 129 -13.90 14.52 12.13
N GLY A 130 -13.50 13.26 12.27
CA GLY A 130 -14.17 12.07 11.73
C GLY A 130 -13.92 11.81 10.25
N GLU A 131 -12.87 12.38 9.67
CA GLU A 131 -12.61 12.32 8.22
C GLU A 131 -12.31 10.90 7.71
N ARG A 132 -11.62 10.07 8.51
CA ARG A 132 -11.33 8.68 8.14
C ARG A 132 -12.62 7.85 7.98
N ASP A 133 -13.56 8.02 8.90
CA ASP A 133 -14.88 7.37 8.82
C ASP A 133 -15.71 7.90 7.66
N LYS A 134 -15.68 9.22 7.40
CA LYS A 134 -16.38 9.82 6.25
C LYS A 134 -15.87 9.26 4.92
N TYR A 135 -14.56 9.15 4.74
CA TYR A 135 -13.96 8.56 3.54
C TYR A 135 -14.41 7.11 3.36
N PHE A 136 -14.32 6.28 4.41
CA PHE A 136 -14.77 4.89 4.36
C PHE A 136 -16.25 4.76 4.03
N GLN A 137 -17.12 5.52 4.70
CA GLN A 137 -18.56 5.52 4.43
C GLN A 137 -18.88 6.01 3.01
N ALA A 138 -18.10 6.93 2.46
CA ALA A 138 -18.28 7.37 1.08
C ALA A 138 -17.98 6.25 0.09
N LEU A 139 -16.94 5.44 0.33
CA LEU A 139 -16.67 4.25 -0.47
C LEU A 139 -17.82 3.23 -0.38
N GLU A 140 -18.36 2.97 0.82
CA GLU A 140 -19.50 2.06 0.97
C GLU A 140 -20.76 2.58 0.25
N LYS A 141 -21.15 3.84 0.50
CA LYS A 141 -22.37 4.45 -0.07
C LYS A 141 -22.32 4.60 -1.58
N SER A 142 -21.13 4.79 -2.14
CA SER A 142 -20.93 4.87 -3.60
C SER A 142 -20.78 3.50 -4.27
N GLY A 143 -20.92 2.40 -3.53
CA GLY A 143 -20.79 1.05 -4.06
C GLY A 143 -19.36 0.74 -4.52
N LYS A 144 -18.35 1.39 -3.92
CA LYS A 144 -16.93 1.16 -4.23
C LYS A 144 -16.35 -0.06 -3.54
N ILE A 145 -17.05 -0.59 -2.55
CA ILE A 145 -16.65 -1.75 -1.77
C ILE A 145 -17.74 -2.80 -1.90
N ARG A 146 -17.37 -4.02 -2.27
CA ARG A 146 -18.25 -5.19 -2.26
C ARG A 146 -17.64 -6.30 -1.42
N LYS A 147 -18.45 -6.92 -0.57
CA LYS A 147 -18.06 -8.12 0.18
C LYS A 147 -18.34 -9.35 -0.68
N ASP A 148 -17.31 -10.15 -0.94
CA ASP A 148 -17.35 -11.38 -1.72
C ASP A 148 -17.00 -12.55 -0.79
N GLY A 149 -17.99 -13.00 0.00
CA GLY A 149 -17.78 -14.00 1.04
C GLY A 149 -16.92 -13.45 2.19
N SER A 150 -15.75 -14.05 2.41
CA SER A 150 -14.74 -13.56 3.37
C SER A 150 -13.82 -12.46 2.81
N ASN A 151 -13.95 -12.12 1.52
CA ASN A 151 -13.05 -11.19 0.84
C ASN A 151 -13.75 -9.88 0.53
N VAL A 152 -12.97 -8.91 0.05
CA VAL A 152 -13.47 -7.64 -0.45
C VAL A 152 -12.99 -7.38 -1.88
N SER A 153 -13.85 -6.77 -2.68
CA SER A 153 -13.51 -6.24 -3.99
C SER A 153 -13.71 -4.73 -4.01
N LEU A 154 -12.81 -4.04 -4.69
CA LEU A 154 -12.83 -2.58 -4.88
C LEU A 154 -13.28 -2.26 -6.30
N ASN A 155 -14.24 -1.36 -6.46
CA ASN A 155 -14.62 -0.86 -7.79
C ASN A 155 -13.76 0.34 -8.18
N CYS A 156 -12.75 0.09 -8.99
CA CYS A 156 -11.81 1.06 -9.53
C CYS A 156 -12.36 1.89 -10.70
N GLY A 157 -13.60 1.65 -11.13
CA GLY A 157 -14.23 2.30 -12.29
C GLY A 157 -14.69 3.72 -11.99
N LYS A 158 -15.22 4.42 -12.99
CA LYS A 158 -15.96 5.67 -12.76
C LYS A 158 -17.36 5.37 -12.17
N PRO A 159 -18.09 6.39 -11.67
CA PRO A 159 -19.49 6.20 -11.30
C PRO A 159 -20.30 5.57 -12.44
N GLY A 160 -20.94 4.42 -12.19
CA GLY A 160 -21.70 3.66 -13.18
C GLY A 160 -20.89 2.63 -13.99
N GLU A 161 -19.56 2.56 -13.82
CA GLU A 161 -18.73 1.51 -14.42
C GLU A 161 -18.45 0.38 -13.41
N GLU A 162 -18.40 -0.85 -13.89
CA GLU A 162 -17.99 -2.02 -13.10
C GLU A 162 -16.55 -2.40 -13.44
N ASP A 163 -15.59 -2.00 -12.60
CA ASP A 163 -14.18 -2.36 -12.71
C ASP A 163 -13.69 -2.90 -11.37
N TRP A 164 -14.06 -4.15 -11.07
CA TRP A 164 -13.83 -4.78 -9.77
C TRP A 164 -12.43 -5.40 -9.66
N LEU A 165 -11.74 -5.09 -8.58
CA LEU A 165 -10.42 -5.60 -8.22
C LEU A 165 -10.48 -6.27 -6.83
N SER A 166 -10.25 -7.57 -6.76
CA SER A 166 -10.25 -8.36 -5.51
C SER A 166 -8.85 -8.64 -4.98
N GLY A 167 -7.83 -8.09 -5.61
CA GLY A 167 -6.43 -8.47 -5.46
C GLY A 167 -5.62 -8.07 -6.69
N PHE A 168 -4.32 -8.35 -6.70
CA PHE A 168 -3.43 -8.07 -7.84
C PHE A 168 -2.23 -9.03 -7.82
N ASP A 169 -1.53 -9.13 -8.94
CA ASP A 169 -0.21 -9.75 -8.99
C ASP A 169 0.87 -8.67 -8.87
N SER A 170 1.81 -8.85 -7.93
CA SER A 170 2.92 -7.92 -7.81
C SER A 170 3.84 -8.01 -9.02
N SER A 171 4.32 -6.89 -9.56
CA SER A 171 5.25 -6.91 -10.70
C SER A 171 6.65 -6.42 -10.35
N GLU A 172 6.79 -5.63 -9.28
CA GLU A 172 8.06 -5.02 -8.92
C GLU A 172 8.22 -4.91 -7.39
N ILE A 173 9.46 -4.84 -6.93
CA ILE A 173 9.82 -4.34 -5.60
C ILE A 173 10.55 -3.01 -5.77
N TRP A 174 10.09 -1.98 -5.10
CA TRP A 174 10.69 -0.64 -5.16
C TRP A 174 11.43 -0.34 -3.86
N LEU A 175 12.64 0.20 -4.00
CA LEU A 175 13.35 0.88 -2.93
C LEU A 175 13.01 2.36 -3.03
N ALA A 176 12.36 2.90 -2.01
CA ALA A 176 11.95 4.30 -1.95
C ALA A 176 12.58 5.03 -0.77
N ARG A 177 12.89 6.31 -0.96
CA ARG A 177 13.28 7.24 0.10
C ARG A 177 12.05 8.03 0.51
N CYS A 178 11.68 7.90 1.78
CA CYS A 178 10.44 8.45 2.32
C CYS A 178 10.72 9.54 3.36
N GLU A 179 11.65 10.45 3.06
CA GLU A 179 11.98 11.58 3.92
C GLU A 179 11.04 12.76 3.64
N GLY A 180 10.52 13.39 4.70
CA GLY A 180 9.63 14.55 4.57
C GLY A 180 8.20 14.22 4.11
N PRO A 181 7.48 15.22 3.56
CA PRO A 181 6.13 15.06 3.04
C PRO A 181 6.04 13.97 1.96
N VAL A 182 4.90 13.31 1.85
CA VAL A 182 4.68 12.15 0.95
C VAL A 182 4.93 12.52 -0.51
N GLU A 183 4.59 13.74 -0.92
CA GLU A 183 4.78 14.29 -2.26
C GLU A 183 6.26 14.45 -2.63
N THR A 184 7.14 14.47 -1.64
CA THR A 184 8.59 14.58 -1.82
C THR A 184 9.30 13.22 -1.82
N TRP A 185 8.57 12.13 -1.60
CA TRP A 185 9.13 10.79 -1.62
C TRP A 185 9.63 10.44 -3.02
N THR A 186 10.75 9.72 -3.08
CA THR A 186 11.40 9.36 -4.35
C THR A 186 11.67 7.88 -4.43
N VAL A 187 11.45 7.31 -5.62
CA VAL A 187 11.85 5.92 -5.91
C VAL A 187 13.33 5.92 -6.27
N VAL A 188 14.13 5.23 -5.47
CA VAL A 188 15.58 5.09 -5.65
C VAL A 188 15.90 4.00 -6.66
N LYS A 189 15.18 2.87 -6.60
CA LYS A 189 15.38 1.73 -7.51
C LYS A 189 14.10 0.92 -7.66
N LYS A 190 13.85 0.42 -8.87
CA LYS A 190 12.79 -0.54 -9.18
C LYS A 190 13.41 -1.88 -9.56
N ILE A 191 12.87 -2.96 -9.02
CA ILE A 191 13.37 -4.33 -9.21
C ILE A 191 12.22 -5.12 -9.79
N ALA A 192 12.33 -5.51 -11.05
CA ALA A 192 11.30 -6.29 -11.73
C ALA A 192 11.23 -7.71 -11.14
N LEU A 193 10.01 -8.19 -10.94
CA LEU A 193 9.74 -9.57 -10.56
C LEU A 193 9.35 -10.36 -11.82
N PRO A 194 10.00 -11.51 -12.09
CA PRO A 194 9.54 -12.42 -13.11
C PRO A 194 8.08 -12.84 -12.86
N PRO A 195 7.26 -13.04 -13.91
CA PRO A 195 5.91 -13.59 -13.76
C PRO A 195 5.91 -14.93 -12.99
N LEU A 196 4.76 -15.25 -12.39
CA LEU A 196 4.48 -16.53 -11.72
C LEU A 196 4.67 -17.74 -12.64
#